data_AF-A0A397F5Q6-F1
#
_entry.id   AF-A0A397F5Q6-F1
#
_cell.length_a   1.000
_cell.length_b   1.000
_cell.length_c   1.000
_cell.angle_alpha   90.00
_cell.angle_beta   90.00
_cell.angle_gamma   90.00
#
_symmetry.space_group_name_H-M   'P 1'
#
loop_
_entity.id
_entity.type
_entity.pdbx_description
1 polymer ?
#
loop_
_entity_poly.entity_id
_entity_poly.type
_entity_poly.pdbx_seq_one_letter_code
_entity_poly.pdbx_strand_id
1 'polypeptide(L)'
;MISHGNIHAQLKTWASIEETDTLISWLPSYHDMGLVGFILTPCAFGTFHTGARCVSMSPLAFIKDPAMWIRIASKYKGTHLCAPNFGYALAARKTTKAQVSKLDLSHLKQAICAAEPIRVESLESFTETFAPAGFDPKTFNCGYGLAEVTLVVTGQDPQARKEPSVLNVKKSVLEKHKRVVLAPKGHPSADATTLVGCGHAMPTFKVIVVDPDTLKPVGENQVGEVWIQGPSVATGYWKREEYTDEMFHAKVNAPKATHQSYKGNWLRSGDMGFLRHNEVFITGRLKDLIIIRGRNVCPQDVEHSVELAHDQVRPGCVAAFSIETAQQEEALVVVVELRAELKKDTEQLAAISRKIATAVLSEHQLRCAAIVLLKPRSIPKTTSGKIQRSAAKKQYESGSLAAQYIHRAESKAAAVQAVQIEEAPEEVDVKTPQVIKTTDIRTEEEIQAWLVARLAQEQAGGGGEASN
;
A
#
# COMPACT_ATOMS: atom_id res chain seq x y z
N MET A 1 -8.11 10.37 -15.45
CA MET A 1 -8.60 10.36 -16.85
C MET A 1 -7.38 10.18 -17.75
N ILE A 2 -7.27 9.02 -18.39
CA ILE A 2 -6.08 8.67 -19.17
C ILE A 2 -6.42 8.80 -20.65
N SER A 3 -5.67 9.64 -21.38
CA SER A 3 -5.83 9.79 -22.83
C SER A 3 -5.02 8.75 -23.61
N HIS A 4 -5.31 8.59 -24.90
CA HIS A 4 -4.46 7.79 -25.80
C HIS A 4 -3.02 8.31 -25.85
N GLY A 5 -2.84 9.64 -25.79
CA GLY A 5 -1.51 10.26 -25.73
C GLY A 5 -0.74 9.86 -24.46
N ASN A 6 -1.42 9.77 -23.32
CA ASN A 6 -0.80 9.31 -22.07
C ASN A 6 -0.37 7.84 -22.16
N ILE A 7 -1.24 6.95 -22.66
CA ILE A 7 -0.89 5.54 -22.87
C ILE A 7 0.31 5.42 -23.82
N HIS A 8 0.27 6.10 -24.96
CA HIS A 8 1.37 6.06 -25.93
C HIS A 8 2.69 6.57 -25.34
N ALA A 9 2.64 7.63 -24.52
CA ALA A 9 3.80 8.13 -23.80
C ALA A 9 4.32 7.12 -22.77
N GLN A 10 3.43 6.46 -22.02
CA GLN A 10 3.81 5.44 -21.04
C GLN A 10 4.50 4.25 -21.71
N LEU A 11 3.99 3.78 -22.84
CA LEU A 11 4.54 2.62 -23.56
C LEU A 11 5.99 2.85 -24.00
N LYS A 12 6.40 4.09 -24.26
CA LYS A 12 7.80 4.43 -24.57
C LYS A 12 8.77 4.22 -23.40
N THR A 13 8.27 4.17 -22.16
CA THR A 13 9.10 3.89 -20.97
C THR A 13 9.51 2.41 -20.88
N TRP A 14 8.87 1.55 -21.66
CA TRP A 14 9.11 0.10 -21.72
C TRP A 14 9.89 -0.32 -22.97
N ALA A 15 10.66 0.61 -23.53
CA ALA A 15 11.40 0.42 -24.77
C ALA A 15 12.56 -0.59 -24.68
N SER A 16 12.75 -1.26 -23.55
CA SER A 16 13.69 -2.37 -23.42
C SER A 16 13.06 -3.74 -23.66
N ILE A 17 11.73 -3.80 -23.81
CA ILE A 17 11.01 -5.05 -24.04
C ILE A 17 11.07 -5.42 -25.53
N GLU A 18 11.45 -6.66 -25.80
CA GLU A 18 11.65 -7.22 -27.12
C GLU A 18 10.58 -8.27 -27.46
N GLU A 19 10.43 -8.62 -28.75
CA GLU A 19 9.51 -9.67 -29.24
C GLU A 19 9.77 -11.03 -28.58
N THR A 20 11.04 -11.28 -28.23
CA THR A 20 11.51 -12.50 -27.58
C THR A 20 11.21 -12.53 -26.08
N ASP A 21 10.76 -11.43 -25.49
CA ASP A 21 10.46 -11.36 -24.07
C ASP A 21 9.16 -12.08 -23.71
N THR A 22 9.19 -12.72 -22.54
CA THR A 22 8.03 -13.37 -21.95
C THR A 22 7.76 -12.75 -20.58
N LEU A 23 6.73 -11.93 -20.51
CA LEU A 23 6.26 -11.29 -19.30
C LEU A 23 5.35 -12.24 -18.51
N ILE A 24 5.56 -12.35 -17.20
CA ILE A 24 4.80 -13.22 -16.33
C ILE A 24 4.01 -12.39 -15.32
N SER A 25 2.69 -12.48 -15.34
CA SER A 25 1.82 -11.69 -14.48
C SER A 25 0.80 -12.54 -13.72
N TRP A 26 0.49 -12.10 -12.51
CA TRP A 26 -0.75 -12.45 -11.81
C TRP A 26 -1.54 -11.21 -11.42
N LEU A 27 -1.06 -10.02 -11.83
CA LEU A 27 -1.61 -8.74 -11.42
C LEU A 27 -2.99 -8.55 -12.05
N PRO A 28 -3.94 -7.98 -11.31
CA PRO A 28 -5.28 -7.79 -11.83
C PRO A 28 -5.32 -6.78 -12.96
N SER A 29 -6.13 -7.05 -13.99
CA SER A 29 -6.34 -6.16 -15.14
C SER A 29 -7.04 -4.84 -14.78
N TYR A 30 -7.64 -4.73 -13.59
CA TYR A 30 -8.24 -3.50 -13.08
C TYR A 30 -7.26 -2.63 -12.28
N HIS A 31 -5.99 -3.05 -12.13
CA HIS A 31 -4.92 -2.24 -11.55
C HIS A 31 -3.98 -1.77 -12.68
N ASP A 32 -3.47 -0.54 -12.59
CA ASP A 32 -2.62 0.09 -13.62
C ASP A 32 -1.44 -0.79 -14.06
N MET A 33 -0.71 -1.40 -13.13
CA MET A 33 0.43 -2.29 -13.37
C MET A 33 0.04 -3.55 -14.13
N GLY A 34 -1.12 -4.14 -13.83
CA GLY A 34 -1.64 -5.29 -14.58
C GLY A 34 -2.10 -4.90 -15.98
N LEU A 35 -2.86 -3.81 -16.10
CA LEU A 35 -3.40 -3.33 -17.38
C LEU A 35 -2.31 -2.77 -18.29
N VAL A 36 -1.64 -1.70 -17.88
CA VAL A 36 -0.68 -0.98 -18.71
C VAL A 36 0.59 -1.80 -18.88
N GLY A 37 1.14 -2.34 -17.78
CA GLY A 37 2.43 -3.05 -17.80
C GLY A 37 2.38 -4.44 -18.42
N PHE A 38 1.29 -5.20 -18.22
CA PHE A 38 1.26 -6.62 -18.58
C PHE A 38 0.15 -7.00 -19.57
N ILE A 39 -0.72 -6.07 -19.97
CA ILE A 39 -1.68 -6.29 -21.07
C ILE A 39 -1.39 -5.36 -22.23
N LEU A 40 -1.32 -4.04 -22.00
CA LEU A 40 -1.12 -3.08 -23.09
C LEU A 40 0.33 -3.06 -23.59
N THR A 41 1.32 -3.13 -22.71
CA THR A 41 2.74 -3.10 -23.08
C THR A 41 3.15 -4.26 -23.98
N PRO A 42 2.80 -5.53 -23.69
CA PRO A 42 3.08 -6.65 -24.60
C PRO A 42 2.36 -6.54 -25.95
N CYS A 43 1.18 -5.91 -25.98
CA CYS A 43 0.39 -5.69 -27.19
C CYS A 43 0.82 -4.46 -27.99
N ALA A 44 1.74 -3.64 -27.47
CA ALA A 44 2.16 -2.42 -28.14
C ALA A 44 2.96 -2.76 -29.41
N PHE A 45 2.26 -2.74 -30.55
CA PHE A 45 2.82 -3.01 -31.87
C PHE A 45 3.09 -1.69 -32.58
N GLY A 46 4.33 -1.44 -33.02
CA GLY A 46 4.65 -0.24 -33.82
C GLY A 46 6.10 0.24 -33.69
N THR A 47 6.36 1.47 -34.13
CA THR A 47 7.64 2.03 -34.62
C THR A 47 8.92 1.77 -33.82
N PHE A 48 8.85 1.27 -32.58
CA PHE A 48 10.03 0.90 -31.78
C PHE A 48 9.96 -0.47 -31.10
N HIS A 49 8.80 -1.14 -30.95
CA HIS A 49 8.72 -2.47 -30.33
C HIS A 49 7.67 -3.40 -30.94
N THR A 50 7.99 -4.65 -30.69
CA THR A 50 7.56 -5.89 -31.29
C THR A 50 6.76 -6.71 -30.27
N GLY A 51 5.64 -7.32 -30.68
CA GLY A 51 4.67 -7.95 -29.77
C GLY A 51 5.28 -9.01 -28.84
N ALA A 52 5.39 -8.70 -27.55
CA ALA A 52 5.95 -9.61 -26.55
C ALA A 52 4.88 -10.59 -26.03
N ARG A 53 5.32 -11.74 -25.52
CA ARG A 53 4.40 -12.72 -24.92
C ARG A 53 4.08 -12.32 -23.49
N CYS A 54 2.80 -12.31 -23.12
CA CYS A 54 2.38 -12.29 -21.72
C CYS A 54 1.76 -13.64 -21.33
N VAL A 55 2.25 -14.23 -20.24
CA VAL A 55 1.65 -15.40 -19.59
C VAL A 55 1.04 -14.94 -18.27
N SER A 56 -0.28 -15.01 -18.18
CA SER A 56 -1.03 -14.50 -17.03
C SER A 56 -1.75 -15.60 -16.25
N MET A 57 -1.90 -15.40 -14.95
CA MET A 57 -2.77 -16.18 -14.06
C MET A 57 -3.63 -15.23 -13.21
N SER A 58 -4.67 -15.73 -12.55
CA SER A 58 -5.50 -14.87 -11.69
C SER A 58 -4.78 -14.52 -10.37
N PRO A 59 -5.04 -13.33 -9.78
CA PRO A 59 -4.51 -13.00 -8.45
C PRO A 59 -4.91 -14.05 -7.38
N LEU A 60 -6.11 -14.61 -7.49
CA LEU A 60 -6.60 -15.68 -6.61
C LEU A 60 -5.77 -16.97 -6.73
N ALA A 61 -5.35 -17.34 -7.95
CA ALA A 61 -4.47 -18.47 -8.16
C ALA A 61 -3.10 -18.24 -7.50
N PHE A 62 -2.53 -17.05 -7.64
CA PHE A 62 -1.30 -16.66 -6.96
C PHE A 62 -1.43 -16.73 -5.44
N ILE A 63 -2.49 -16.16 -4.85
CA ILE A 63 -2.68 -16.19 -3.39
C ILE A 63 -2.83 -17.63 -2.86
N LYS A 64 -3.48 -18.52 -3.63
CA LYS A 64 -3.67 -19.93 -3.27
C LYS A 64 -2.36 -20.72 -3.35
N ASP A 65 -1.54 -20.48 -4.36
CA ASP A 65 -0.25 -21.15 -4.59
C ASP A 65 0.80 -20.16 -5.11
N PRO A 66 1.47 -19.42 -4.20
CA PRO A 66 2.43 -18.39 -4.61
C PRO A 66 3.65 -18.94 -5.35
N ALA A 67 4.01 -20.21 -5.09
CA ALA A 67 5.09 -20.89 -5.81
C ALA A 67 4.74 -21.12 -7.29
N MET A 68 3.45 -21.12 -7.66
CA MET A 68 3.01 -21.23 -9.06
C MET A 68 3.57 -20.11 -9.93
N TRP A 69 3.68 -18.90 -9.40
CA TRP A 69 4.22 -17.76 -10.13
C TRP A 69 5.64 -18.03 -10.64
N ILE A 70 6.50 -18.55 -9.76
CA ILE A 70 7.90 -18.84 -10.10
C ILE A 70 8.01 -20.11 -10.96
N ARG A 71 7.15 -21.12 -10.74
CA ARG A 71 7.08 -22.29 -11.64
C ARG A 71 6.68 -21.89 -13.06
N ILE A 72 5.76 -20.95 -13.22
CA ILE A 72 5.35 -20.42 -14.53
C ILE A 72 6.50 -19.62 -15.14
N ALA A 73 7.18 -18.78 -14.35
CA ALA A 73 8.37 -18.08 -14.83
C ALA A 73 9.43 -19.05 -15.37
N SER A 74 9.75 -20.11 -14.62
CA SER A 74 10.71 -21.11 -15.09
C SER A 74 10.21 -21.88 -16.33
N LYS A 75 8.97 -22.40 -16.30
CA LYS A 75 8.39 -23.19 -17.40
C LYS A 75 8.40 -22.43 -18.73
N TYR A 76 8.05 -21.14 -18.70
CA TYR A 76 7.92 -20.32 -19.89
C TYR A 76 9.16 -19.48 -20.18
N LYS A 77 10.29 -19.71 -19.47
CA LYS A 77 11.52 -18.90 -19.60
C LYS A 77 11.23 -17.41 -19.50
N GLY A 78 10.43 -17.05 -18.51
CA GLY A 78 9.99 -15.68 -18.25
C GLY A 78 11.19 -14.75 -18.12
N THR A 79 11.12 -13.61 -18.77
CA THR A 79 12.16 -12.58 -18.75
C THR A 79 11.82 -11.43 -17.82
N HIS A 80 10.53 -11.19 -17.58
CA HIS A 80 10.05 -10.12 -16.71
C HIS A 80 9.05 -10.65 -15.69
N LEU A 81 9.33 -10.36 -14.42
CA LEU A 81 8.39 -10.53 -13.31
C LEU A 81 7.99 -9.16 -12.80
N CYS A 82 6.77 -9.05 -12.28
CA CYS A 82 6.38 -7.89 -11.51
C CYS A 82 5.43 -8.26 -10.38
N ALA A 83 5.67 -7.67 -9.22
CA ALA A 83 4.79 -7.76 -8.08
C ALA A 83 4.98 -6.56 -7.14
N PRO A 84 3.99 -6.27 -6.30
CA PRO A 84 4.25 -5.55 -5.06
C PRO A 84 5.22 -6.32 -4.16
N ASN A 85 5.87 -5.61 -3.23
CA ASN A 85 6.86 -6.16 -2.30
C ASN A 85 6.37 -7.43 -1.57
N PHE A 86 5.11 -7.48 -1.15
CA PHE A 86 4.50 -8.65 -0.50
C PHE A 86 4.50 -9.88 -1.40
N GLY A 87 4.40 -9.71 -2.72
CA GLY A 87 4.37 -10.81 -3.67
C GLY A 87 5.68 -11.59 -3.67
N TYR A 88 6.81 -10.88 -3.65
CA TYR A 88 8.15 -11.46 -3.52
C TYR A 88 8.30 -12.20 -2.17
N ALA A 89 7.97 -11.54 -1.06
CA ALA A 89 8.03 -12.16 0.27
C ALA A 89 7.15 -13.41 0.39
N LEU A 90 5.95 -13.37 -0.18
CA LEU A 90 5.01 -14.49 -0.15
C LEU A 90 5.51 -15.66 -1.00
N ALA A 91 6.06 -15.40 -2.18
CA ALA A 91 6.63 -16.43 -3.06
C ALA A 91 7.84 -17.11 -2.41
N ALA A 92 8.76 -16.33 -1.83
CA ALA A 92 9.91 -16.84 -1.10
C ALA A 92 9.47 -17.75 0.06
N ARG A 93 8.56 -17.26 0.91
CA ARG A 93 8.07 -17.99 2.08
C ARG A 93 7.32 -19.29 1.74
N LYS A 94 6.68 -19.37 0.57
CA LYS A 94 5.79 -20.50 0.20
C LYS A 94 6.42 -21.51 -0.75
N THR A 95 7.65 -21.27 -1.21
CA THR A 95 8.35 -22.21 -2.10
C THR A 95 9.34 -23.04 -1.30
N THR A 96 9.21 -24.37 -1.36
CA THR A 96 10.10 -25.29 -0.63
C THR A 96 11.41 -25.50 -1.37
N LYS A 97 12.48 -25.89 -0.66
CA LYS A 97 13.78 -26.21 -1.26
C LYS A 97 13.68 -27.25 -2.39
N ALA A 98 12.82 -28.27 -2.24
CA ALA A 98 12.59 -29.30 -3.24
C ALA A 98 11.83 -28.80 -4.48
N GLN A 99 11.05 -27.71 -4.35
CA GLN A 99 10.47 -27.01 -5.49
C GLN A 99 11.54 -26.16 -6.17
N VAL A 100 12.32 -25.38 -5.40
CA VAL A 100 13.40 -24.53 -5.93
C VAL A 100 14.40 -25.31 -6.76
N SER A 101 14.79 -26.52 -6.34
CA SER A 101 15.75 -27.36 -7.07
C SER A 101 15.28 -27.83 -8.45
N LYS A 102 14.02 -27.55 -8.84
CA LYS A 102 13.44 -27.88 -10.14
C LYS A 102 13.20 -26.64 -11.02
N LEU A 103 13.62 -25.47 -10.55
CA LEU A 103 13.41 -24.19 -11.22
C LEU A 103 14.69 -23.74 -11.92
N ASP A 104 14.49 -22.98 -12.99
CA ASP A 104 15.50 -22.21 -13.70
C ASP A 104 14.96 -20.80 -13.92
N LEU A 105 15.64 -19.82 -13.34
CA LEU A 105 15.35 -18.39 -13.38
C LEU A 105 16.46 -17.58 -14.07
N SER A 106 17.42 -18.25 -14.69
CA SER A 106 18.56 -17.60 -15.38
C SER A 106 18.13 -16.72 -16.57
N HIS A 107 16.90 -16.92 -17.07
CA HIS A 107 16.29 -16.14 -18.15
C HIS A 107 15.75 -14.77 -17.70
N LEU A 108 15.66 -14.50 -16.39
CA LEU A 108 15.15 -13.23 -15.90
C LEU A 108 16.07 -12.06 -16.31
N LYS A 109 15.49 -11.13 -17.05
CA LYS A 109 16.06 -9.80 -17.32
C LYS A 109 15.69 -8.84 -16.20
N GLN A 110 14.43 -8.87 -15.74
CA GLN A 110 13.94 -7.98 -14.69
C GLN A 110 12.95 -8.63 -13.72
N ALA A 111 13.09 -8.28 -12.44
CA ALA A 111 12.14 -8.54 -11.37
C ALA A 111 11.67 -7.20 -10.78
N ILE A 112 10.55 -6.70 -11.27
CA ILE A 112 10.03 -5.35 -10.96
C ILE A 112 9.29 -5.37 -9.62
N CYS A 113 9.80 -4.65 -8.64
CA CYS A 113 9.18 -4.47 -7.32
C CYS A 113 8.72 -3.02 -7.16
N ALA A 114 7.40 -2.81 -7.07
CA ALA A 114 6.82 -1.46 -7.06
C ALA A 114 5.41 -1.45 -6.43
N ALA A 115 4.72 -0.32 -6.55
CA ALA A 115 3.31 -0.12 -6.14
C ALA A 115 3.03 -0.12 -4.62
N GLU A 116 4.02 -0.40 -3.79
CA GLU A 116 3.96 -0.27 -2.32
C GLU A 116 5.38 -0.06 -1.76
N PRO A 117 5.53 0.29 -0.47
CA PRO A 117 6.85 0.41 0.17
C PRO A 117 7.69 -0.86 -0.03
N ILE A 118 8.91 -0.68 -0.53
CA ILE A 118 9.84 -1.78 -0.81
C ILE A 118 10.66 -2.02 0.45
N ARG A 119 10.69 -3.28 0.91
CA ARG A 119 11.41 -3.71 2.12
C ARG A 119 12.60 -4.53 1.69
N VAL A 120 13.80 -4.19 2.18
CA VAL A 120 15.04 -4.88 1.80
C VAL A 120 14.98 -6.37 2.17
N GLU A 121 14.32 -6.68 3.28
CA GLU A 121 14.17 -8.05 3.82
C GLU A 121 13.38 -8.94 2.85
N SER A 122 12.40 -8.37 2.14
CA SER A 122 11.66 -9.10 1.10
C SER A 122 12.55 -9.44 -0.10
N LEU A 123 13.43 -8.52 -0.49
CA LEU A 123 14.35 -8.71 -1.61
C LEU A 123 15.45 -9.72 -1.25
N GLU A 124 16.01 -9.62 -0.04
CA GLU A 124 17.00 -10.55 0.51
C GLU A 124 16.42 -11.96 0.63
N SER A 125 15.25 -12.11 1.27
CA SER A 125 14.61 -13.42 1.42
C SER A 125 14.28 -14.08 0.08
N PHE A 126 13.84 -13.29 -0.91
CA PHE A 126 13.61 -13.80 -2.27
C PHE A 126 14.92 -14.22 -2.93
N THR A 127 15.97 -13.41 -2.83
CA THR A 127 17.30 -13.71 -3.36
C THR A 127 17.84 -15.01 -2.78
N GLU A 128 17.86 -15.14 -1.45
CA GLU A 128 18.35 -16.35 -0.77
C GLU A 128 17.57 -17.60 -1.17
N THR A 129 16.24 -17.48 -1.28
CA THR A 129 15.37 -18.61 -1.63
C THR A 129 15.61 -19.09 -3.06
N PHE A 130 15.81 -18.17 -4.01
CA PHE A 130 15.81 -18.49 -5.44
C PHE A 130 17.19 -18.43 -6.09
N ALA A 131 18.25 -18.03 -5.38
CA ALA A 131 19.62 -18.08 -5.88
C ALA A 131 20.02 -19.48 -6.41
N PRO A 132 19.67 -20.61 -5.77
CA PRO A 132 19.97 -21.94 -6.31
C PRO A 132 19.28 -22.25 -7.65
N ALA A 133 18.21 -21.52 -7.99
CA ALA A 133 17.52 -21.62 -9.28
C ALA A 133 18.08 -20.63 -10.32
N GLY A 134 19.16 -19.91 -10.03
CA GLY A 134 19.78 -18.95 -10.95
C GLY A 134 19.22 -17.53 -10.87
N PHE A 135 18.48 -17.17 -9.82
CA PHE A 135 18.08 -15.78 -9.60
C PHE A 135 19.28 -14.90 -9.25
N ASP A 136 19.46 -13.79 -9.97
CA ASP A 136 20.49 -12.79 -9.74
C ASP A 136 19.83 -11.52 -9.15
N PRO A 137 20.23 -11.05 -7.94
CA PRO A 137 19.64 -9.85 -7.33
C PRO A 137 19.81 -8.58 -8.17
N LYS A 138 20.76 -8.56 -9.12
CA LYS A 138 20.93 -7.48 -10.11
C LYS A 138 19.81 -7.39 -11.14
N THR A 139 18.90 -8.36 -11.15
CA THR A 139 17.66 -8.31 -11.95
C THR A 139 16.56 -7.52 -11.27
N PHE A 140 16.65 -7.23 -9.96
CA PHE A 140 15.64 -6.41 -9.30
C PHE A 140 15.58 -5.02 -9.92
N ASN A 141 14.37 -4.60 -10.27
CA ASN A 141 14.08 -3.23 -10.67
C ASN A 141 13.07 -2.65 -9.68
N CYS A 142 13.59 -1.98 -8.65
CA CYS A 142 12.77 -1.27 -7.68
C CYS A 142 12.31 0.06 -8.28
N GLY A 143 11.00 0.24 -8.40
CA GLY A 143 10.42 1.36 -9.15
C GLY A 143 9.31 2.08 -8.39
N TYR A 144 8.98 3.28 -8.89
CA TYR A 144 7.87 4.09 -8.37
C TYR A 144 6.95 4.54 -9.50
N GLY A 145 5.65 4.58 -9.19
CA GLY A 145 4.59 4.77 -10.15
C GLY A 145 3.23 4.91 -9.48
N LEU A 146 2.29 5.50 -10.22
CA LEU A 146 0.93 5.80 -9.80
C LEU A 146 0.01 5.97 -11.00
N ALA A 147 -1.28 5.75 -10.79
CA ALA A 147 -2.30 5.81 -11.83
C ALA A 147 -2.41 7.21 -12.48
N GLU A 148 -2.17 8.27 -11.71
CA GLU A 148 -2.14 9.65 -12.18
C GLU A 148 -1.03 9.93 -13.21
N VAL A 149 -0.05 9.03 -13.33
CA VAL A 149 1.00 9.05 -14.35
C VAL A 149 0.87 7.87 -15.30
N THR A 150 -0.33 7.28 -15.39
CA THR A 150 -0.65 6.07 -16.15
C THR A 150 -0.02 4.79 -15.61
N LEU A 151 1.29 4.77 -15.29
CA LEU A 151 1.93 3.66 -14.59
C LEU A 151 3.26 4.04 -13.93
N VAL A 152 4.38 4.01 -14.65
CA VAL A 152 5.75 4.10 -14.10
C VAL A 152 6.33 5.50 -14.28
N VAL A 153 6.96 5.99 -13.22
CA VAL A 153 7.65 7.28 -13.17
C VAL A 153 9.16 7.07 -13.09
N THR A 154 9.59 6.15 -12.23
CA THR A 154 11.00 5.84 -11.99
C THR A 154 11.27 4.35 -12.01
N GLY A 155 12.51 4.02 -12.35
CA GLY A 155 13.03 2.66 -12.28
C GLY A 155 14.53 2.65 -12.59
N GLN A 156 15.09 1.46 -12.62
CA GLN A 156 16.48 1.25 -13.04
C GLN A 156 16.55 0.90 -14.51
N ASP A 157 17.68 1.24 -15.13
CA ASP A 157 18.02 0.76 -16.46
C ASP A 157 18.19 -0.78 -16.42
N PRO A 158 17.36 -1.55 -17.15
CA PRO A 158 17.47 -3.01 -17.24
C PRO A 158 18.87 -3.50 -17.59
N GLN A 159 19.61 -2.73 -18.39
CA GLN A 159 20.93 -3.11 -18.90
C GLN A 159 22.04 -2.84 -17.89
N ALA A 160 21.79 -1.99 -16.88
CA ALA A 160 22.80 -1.66 -15.88
C ALA A 160 23.16 -2.84 -14.99
N ARG A 161 22.25 -3.82 -14.80
CA ARG A 161 22.44 -5.02 -13.96
C ARG A 161 23.07 -4.66 -12.61
N LYS A 162 22.46 -3.71 -11.89
CA LYS A 162 22.90 -3.26 -10.56
C LYS A 162 21.89 -3.71 -9.53
N GLU A 163 22.38 -3.97 -8.32
CA GLU A 163 21.49 -4.21 -7.18
C GLU A 163 20.75 -2.91 -6.80
N PRO A 164 19.55 -3.01 -6.20
CA PRO A 164 18.84 -1.86 -5.67
C PRO A 164 19.69 -1.08 -4.65
N SER A 165 19.64 0.25 -4.71
CA SER A 165 20.26 1.09 -3.69
C SER A 165 19.56 0.88 -2.34
N VAL A 166 20.34 0.70 -1.27
CA VAL A 166 19.83 0.54 0.10
C VAL A 166 20.51 1.53 1.02
N LEU A 167 19.71 2.33 1.73
CA LEU A 167 20.20 3.35 2.67
C LEU A 167 19.69 3.08 4.08
N ASN A 168 20.62 2.98 5.03
CA ASN A 168 20.31 3.05 6.44
C ASN A 168 20.38 4.51 6.89
N VAL A 169 19.29 5.06 7.38
CA VAL A 169 19.17 6.48 7.74
C VAL A 169 18.73 6.65 9.19
N LYS A 170 19.15 7.75 9.83
CA LYS A 170 18.74 8.09 11.19
C LYS A 170 17.27 8.48 11.22
N LYS A 171 16.44 7.65 11.86
CA LYS A 171 14.97 7.77 11.87
C LYS A 171 14.53 9.11 12.48
N SER A 172 15.05 9.47 13.65
CA SER A 172 14.72 10.71 14.34
C SER A 172 15.00 11.97 13.52
N VAL A 173 16.08 11.98 12.73
CA VAL A 173 16.42 13.13 11.87
C VAL A 173 15.48 13.22 10.68
N LEU A 174 15.14 12.08 10.08
CA LEU A 174 14.18 11.98 8.98
C LEU A 174 12.80 12.52 9.42
N GLU A 175 12.31 12.06 10.58
CA GLU A 175 11.00 12.44 11.13
C GLU A 175 10.92 13.90 11.56
N LYS A 176 11.92 14.40 12.32
CA LYS A 176 11.87 15.73 12.96
C LYS A 176 12.35 16.85 12.05
N HIS A 177 13.35 16.59 11.22
CA HIS A 177 14.02 17.61 10.43
C HIS A 177 13.77 17.48 8.93
N LYS A 178 12.94 16.51 8.50
CA LYS A 178 12.69 16.20 7.09
C LYS A 178 14.01 16.14 6.29
N ARG A 179 15.06 15.55 6.88
CA ARG A 179 16.40 15.50 6.31
C ARG A 179 16.99 14.11 6.42
N VAL A 180 17.67 13.68 5.38
CA VAL A 180 18.32 12.37 5.30
C VAL A 180 19.75 12.47 5.83
N VAL A 181 20.04 11.69 6.86
CA VAL A 181 21.39 11.51 7.41
C VAL A 181 21.63 10.02 7.55
N LEU A 182 22.73 9.53 6.98
CA LEU A 182 23.08 8.12 7.06
C LEU A 182 23.32 7.70 8.51
N ALA A 183 22.78 6.54 8.87
CA ALA A 183 23.07 5.88 10.12
C ALA A 183 24.45 5.19 10.00
N PRO A 184 25.43 5.49 10.88
CA PRO A 184 26.71 4.80 10.86
C PRO A 184 26.54 3.31 11.21
N LYS A 185 27.55 2.49 10.89
CA LYS A 185 27.56 1.08 11.31
C LYS A 185 27.41 0.99 12.84
N GLY A 186 26.54 0.09 13.30
CA GLY A 186 26.25 -0.08 14.73
C GLY A 186 25.36 0.99 15.34
N HIS A 187 24.77 1.91 14.55
CA HIS A 187 23.73 2.83 15.04
C HIS A 187 22.56 2.03 15.65
N PRO A 188 21.97 2.48 16.76
CA PRO A 188 20.86 1.76 17.39
C PRO A 188 19.72 1.50 16.39
N SER A 189 19.30 0.24 16.28
CA SER A 189 18.23 -0.17 15.36
C SER A 189 16.92 0.58 15.61
N ALA A 190 16.63 0.91 16.88
CA ALA A 190 15.46 1.70 17.27
C ALA A 190 15.44 3.13 16.69
N ASP A 191 16.58 3.68 16.26
CA ASP A 191 16.70 5.00 15.61
C ASP A 191 17.29 4.88 14.18
N ALA A 192 17.15 3.71 13.56
CA ALA A 192 17.50 3.50 12.16
C ALA A 192 16.25 3.10 11.36
N THR A 193 16.20 3.51 10.10
CA THR A 193 15.26 2.95 9.14
C THR A 193 15.98 2.69 7.82
N THR A 194 15.58 1.61 7.15
CA THR A 194 16.18 1.18 5.89
C THR A 194 15.26 1.58 4.74
N LEU A 195 15.82 2.32 3.77
CA LEU A 195 15.10 2.79 2.60
C LEU A 195 15.72 2.19 1.34
N VAL A 196 14.86 1.70 0.45
CA VAL A 196 15.25 1.17 -0.86
C VAL A 196 15.03 2.24 -1.93
N GLY A 197 16.00 2.40 -2.82
CA GLY A 197 15.92 3.32 -3.95
C GLY A 197 14.93 2.82 -5.00
N CYS A 198 14.09 3.73 -5.49
CA CYS A 198 13.11 3.47 -6.56
C CYS A 198 13.67 3.83 -7.95
N GLY A 199 14.99 3.91 -8.10
CA GLY A 199 15.64 4.23 -9.36
C GLY A 199 15.49 5.69 -9.78
N HIS A 200 15.77 5.96 -11.06
CA HIS A 200 15.83 7.30 -11.64
C HIS A 200 14.56 7.58 -12.44
N ALA A 201 14.24 8.85 -12.65
CA ALA A 201 13.16 9.25 -13.54
C ALA A 201 13.36 8.64 -14.95
N MET A 202 12.30 8.03 -15.50
CA MET A 202 12.35 7.55 -16.89
C MET A 202 12.56 8.76 -17.83
N PRO A 203 13.17 8.59 -19.02
CA PRO A 203 13.67 9.71 -19.83
C PRO A 203 12.66 10.81 -20.19
N THR A 204 11.36 10.50 -20.20
CA THR A 204 10.28 11.44 -20.52
C THR A 204 9.71 12.18 -19.31
N PHE A 205 10.17 11.88 -18.09
CA PHE A 205 9.70 12.53 -16.87
C PHE A 205 10.72 13.47 -16.28
N LYS A 206 10.20 14.49 -15.62
CA LYS A 206 10.91 15.26 -14.61
C LYS A 206 10.29 14.93 -13.26
N VAL A 207 11.15 14.67 -12.29
CA VAL A 207 10.77 14.45 -10.90
C VAL A 207 11.52 15.47 -10.06
N ILE A 208 10.79 16.13 -9.18
CA ILE A 208 11.32 17.08 -8.21
C ILE A 208 10.74 16.77 -6.84
N VAL A 209 11.34 17.33 -5.79
CA VAL A 209 10.84 17.23 -4.43
C VAL A 209 10.52 18.64 -3.95
N VAL A 210 9.33 18.83 -3.40
CA VAL A 210 8.76 20.12 -3.04
C VAL A 210 8.28 20.08 -1.60
N ASP A 211 8.57 21.12 -0.82
CA ASP A 211 7.95 21.26 0.49
C ASP A 211 6.44 21.52 0.30
N PRO A 212 5.54 20.64 0.81
CA PRO A 212 4.12 20.68 0.47
C PRO A 212 3.39 21.90 1.05
N ASP A 213 3.97 22.58 2.03
CA ASP A 213 3.37 23.74 2.72
C ASP A 213 3.76 25.05 2.02
N THR A 214 5.04 25.19 1.68
CA THR A 214 5.59 26.41 1.06
C THR A 214 5.59 26.38 -0.47
N LEU A 215 5.37 25.19 -1.05
CA LEU A 215 5.46 24.87 -2.48
C LEU A 215 6.83 25.14 -3.10
N LYS A 216 7.88 25.27 -2.28
CA LYS A 216 9.24 25.53 -2.72
C LYS A 216 9.98 24.21 -2.99
N PRO A 217 10.79 24.12 -4.06
CA PRO A 217 11.61 22.94 -4.28
C PRO A 217 12.63 22.80 -3.14
N VAL A 218 12.85 21.58 -2.68
CA VAL A 218 13.85 21.27 -1.65
C VAL A 218 15.09 20.64 -2.27
N GLY A 219 16.21 20.74 -1.55
CA GLY A 219 17.49 20.23 -2.01
C GLY A 219 17.61 18.71 -1.92
N GLU A 220 18.71 18.18 -2.46
CA GLU A 220 19.08 16.77 -2.29
C GLU A 220 19.10 16.37 -0.81
N ASN A 221 18.70 15.13 -0.49
CA ASN A 221 18.61 14.61 0.87
C ASN A 221 17.64 15.37 1.80
N GLN A 222 16.71 16.16 1.25
CA GLN A 222 15.61 16.75 1.99
C GLN A 222 14.29 16.09 1.59
N VAL A 223 13.46 15.80 2.60
CA VAL A 223 12.18 15.14 2.43
C VAL A 223 11.10 16.17 2.14
N GLY A 224 10.37 15.96 1.04
CA GLY A 224 9.21 16.73 0.64
C GLY A 224 8.26 15.85 -0.16
N GLU A 225 7.23 16.46 -0.74
CA GLU A 225 6.32 15.81 -1.67
C GLU A 225 6.99 15.60 -3.03
N VAL A 226 6.83 14.42 -3.61
CA VAL A 226 7.35 14.08 -4.94
C VAL A 226 6.41 14.67 -5.99
N TRP A 227 6.90 15.62 -6.79
CA TRP A 227 6.14 16.22 -7.87
C TRP A 227 6.65 15.77 -9.23
N ILE A 228 5.72 15.54 -10.15
CA ILE A 228 6.00 14.85 -11.40
C ILE A 228 5.48 15.67 -12.58
N GLN A 229 6.29 15.77 -13.62
CA GLN A 229 5.89 16.36 -14.90
C GLN A 229 6.31 15.40 -16.02
N GLY A 230 5.39 15.13 -16.95
CA GLY A 230 5.70 14.34 -18.13
C GLY A 230 4.47 14.06 -19.00
N PRO A 231 4.67 13.53 -20.22
CA PRO A 231 3.60 13.32 -21.20
C PRO A 231 2.61 12.22 -20.82
N SER A 232 2.95 11.37 -19.85
CA SER A 232 2.07 10.32 -19.33
C SER A 232 1.20 10.76 -18.15
N VAL A 233 1.38 12.00 -17.66
CA VAL A 233 0.53 12.55 -16.61
C VAL A 233 -0.90 12.66 -17.13
N ALA A 234 -1.84 12.08 -16.39
CA ALA A 234 -3.26 12.05 -16.71
C ALA A 234 -3.83 13.47 -16.82
N THR A 235 -4.97 13.61 -17.49
CA THR A 235 -5.61 14.94 -17.68
C THR A 235 -6.38 15.43 -16.45
N GLY A 236 -6.48 14.63 -15.39
CA GLY A 236 -7.24 14.96 -14.19
C GLY A 236 -8.13 13.83 -13.69
N TYR A 237 -8.94 14.13 -12.69
CA TYR A 237 -9.94 13.23 -12.12
C TYR A 237 -11.32 13.48 -12.75
N TRP A 238 -12.04 12.39 -13.06
CA TRP A 238 -13.35 12.48 -13.71
C TRP A 238 -14.38 13.16 -12.79
N LYS A 239 -15.03 14.22 -13.28
CA LYS A 239 -16.03 15.02 -12.54
C LYS A 239 -15.53 15.57 -11.19
N ARG A 240 -14.25 15.95 -11.13
CA ARG A 240 -13.59 16.51 -9.94
C ARG A 240 -12.65 17.65 -10.35
N GLU A 241 -13.21 18.75 -10.83
CA GLU A 241 -12.45 19.87 -11.41
C GLU A 241 -11.52 20.55 -10.41
N GLU A 242 -12.04 20.91 -9.23
CA GLU A 242 -11.24 21.53 -8.16
C GLU A 242 -10.05 20.65 -7.74
N TYR A 243 -10.31 19.36 -7.51
CA TYR A 243 -9.26 18.41 -7.14
C TYR A 243 -8.30 18.12 -8.30
N THR A 244 -8.76 18.26 -9.54
CA THR A 244 -7.90 18.18 -10.72
C THR A 244 -6.94 19.37 -10.77
N ASP A 245 -7.43 20.58 -10.55
CA ASP A 245 -6.59 21.77 -10.55
C ASP A 245 -5.55 21.73 -9.42
N GLU A 246 -5.98 21.35 -8.22
CA GLU A 246 -5.09 21.18 -7.06
C GLU A 246 -3.97 20.17 -7.32
N MET A 247 -4.31 19.00 -7.87
CA MET A 247 -3.37 17.89 -7.97
C MET A 247 -2.56 17.92 -9.27
N PHE A 248 -3.15 18.27 -10.42
CA PHE A 248 -2.50 18.16 -11.73
C PHE A 248 -1.93 19.48 -12.27
N HIS A 249 -2.39 20.63 -11.76
CA HIS A 249 -1.99 21.95 -12.25
C HIS A 249 -1.12 22.73 -11.26
N ALA A 250 -0.53 22.03 -10.30
CA ALA A 250 0.26 22.66 -9.26
C ALA A 250 1.46 23.43 -9.83
N LYS A 251 1.76 24.56 -9.21
CA LYS A 251 2.84 25.48 -9.59
C LYS A 251 3.90 25.49 -8.50
N VAL A 252 5.15 25.32 -8.92
CA VAL A 252 6.29 25.38 -8.01
C VAL A 252 6.58 26.84 -7.68
N ASN A 253 6.66 27.15 -6.39
CA ASN A 253 7.12 28.44 -5.88
C ASN A 253 8.67 28.49 -5.96
N ALA A 254 9.21 28.63 -7.17
CA ALA A 254 10.65 28.63 -7.40
C ALA A 254 11.24 30.07 -7.29
N PRO A 255 12.49 30.21 -6.79
CA PRO A 255 13.23 31.47 -6.89
C PRO A 255 13.33 31.95 -8.34
N LYS A 256 13.32 33.27 -8.57
CA LYS A 256 13.39 33.87 -9.92
C LYS A 256 14.55 33.32 -10.77
N ALA A 257 15.70 33.05 -10.14
CA ALA A 257 16.89 32.53 -10.82
C ALA A 257 16.70 31.12 -11.42
N THR A 258 15.84 30.28 -10.83
CA THR A 258 15.62 28.89 -11.27
C THR A 258 14.23 28.66 -11.86
N HIS A 259 13.40 29.71 -11.97
CA HIS A 259 12.00 29.62 -12.40
C HIS A 259 11.81 28.91 -13.75
N GLN A 260 12.75 29.09 -14.70
CA GLN A 260 12.72 28.44 -16.01
C GLN A 260 12.71 26.90 -15.89
N SER A 261 13.47 26.35 -14.93
CA SER A 261 13.61 24.91 -14.71
C SER A 261 12.34 24.25 -14.15
N TYR A 262 11.45 25.03 -13.56
CA TYR A 262 10.22 24.57 -12.90
C TYR A 262 8.93 24.98 -13.63
N LYS A 263 9.04 25.49 -14.87
CA LYS A 263 7.90 25.94 -15.66
C LYS A 263 6.92 24.79 -15.97
N GLY A 264 5.63 25.12 -16.01
CA GLY A 264 4.56 24.22 -16.43
C GLY A 264 3.62 23.83 -15.30
N ASN A 265 2.81 22.81 -15.56
CA ASN A 265 1.97 22.15 -14.56
C ASN A 265 2.73 20.96 -14.00
N TRP A 266 2.56 20.70 -12.71
CA TRP A 266 3.13 19.56 -12.00
C TRP A 266 2.00 18.77 -11.34
N LEU A 267 2.15 17.45 -11.40
CA LEU A 267 1.34 16.54 -10.60
C LEU A 267 1.91 16.47 -9.18
N ARG A 268 1.07 16.77 -8.19
CA ARG A 268 1.26 16.43 -6.79
C ARG A 268 0.96 14.96 -6.58
N SER A 269 1.95 14.13 -6.25
CA SER A 269 1.69 12.70 -6.06
C SER A 269 0.99 12.38 -4.73
N GLY A 270 1.09 13.28 -3.74
CA GLY A 270 0.73 12.99 -2.36
C GLY A 270 1.68 12.03 -1.65
N ASP A 271 2.79 11.63 -2.28
CA ASP A 271 3.81 10.76 -1.70
C ASP A 271 5.03 11.59 -1.26
N MET A 272 5.54 11.27 -0.07
CA MET A 272 6.72 11.91 0.51
C MET A 272 7.98 11.13 0.13
N GLY A 273 9.05 11.85 -0.18
CA GLY A 273 10.32 11.27 -0.57
C GLY A 273 11.44 12.30 -0.67
N PHE A 274 12.59 11.85 -1.15
CA PHE A 274 13.73 12.70 -1.43
C PHE A 274 14.49 12.22 -2.67
N LEU A 275 15.33 13.10 -3.21
CA LEU A 275 16.30 12.77 -4.24
C LEU A 275 17.69 12.61 -3.62
N ARG A 276 18.42 11.59 -4.07
CA ARG A 276 19.85 11.42 -3.79
C ARG A 276 20.56 10.90 -5.04
N HIS A 277 21.53 11.64 -5.55
CA HIS A 277 22.20 11.39 -6.83
C HIS A 277 21.21 11.16 -8.00
N ASN A 278 20.11 11.94 -8.03
CA ASN A 278 18.98 11.81 -8.96
C ASN A 278 18.16 10.50 -8.85
N GLU A 279 18.45 9.64 -7.87
CA GLU A 279 17.61 8.50 -7.51
C GLU A 279 16.51 8.92 -6.53
N VAL A 280 15.30 8.40 -6.73
CA VAL A 280 14.13 8.69 -5.89
C VAL A 280 14.04 7.68 -4.75
N PHE A 281 13.83 8.17 -3.54
CA PHE A 281 13.53 7.37 -2.35
C PHE A 281 12.17 7.80 -1.79
N ILE A 282 11.25 6.85 -1.62
CA ILE A 282 9.92 7.11 -1.06
C ILE A 282 9.93 6.82 0.44
N THR A 283 9.46 7.76 1.25
CA THR A 283 9.43 7.67 2.71
C THR A 283 8.03 7.44 3.28
N GLY A 284 6.97 7.67 2.50
CA GLY A 284 5.59 7.43 2.92
C GLY A 284 4.57 8.24 2.12
N ARG A 285 3.33 8.31 2.61
CA ARG A 285 2.24 9.11 2.01
C ARG A 285 1.95 10.34 2.87
N LEU A 286 1.81 11.51 2.26
CA LEU A 286 1.51 12.76 2.97
C LEU A 286 0.23 12.64 3.82
N LYS A 287 -0.86 12.13 3.23
CA LYS A 287 -2.15 11.94 3.91
C LYS A 287 -2.22 10.71 4.84
N ASP A 288 -1.21 9.84 4.79
CA ASP A 288 -1.15 8.67 5.68
C ASP A 288 -0.24 8.90 6.89
N LEU A 289 0.60 9.95 6.92
CA LEU A 289 1.50 10.23 8.05
C LEU A 289 0.70 10.36 9.36
N ILE A 290 1.10 9.58 10.37
CA ILE A 290 0.56 9.67 11.71
C ILE A 290 1.25 10.84 12.40
N ILE A 291 0.49 11.90 12.68
CA ILE A 291 1.01 13.09 13.36
C ILE A 291 0.54 13.06 14.81
N ILE A 292 1.44 12.78 15.74
CA ILE A 292 1.13 12.72 17.19
C ILE A 292 2.13 13.60 17.93
N ARG A 293 1.64 14.62 18.63
CA ARG A 293 2.45 15.56 19.43
C ARG A 293 3.62 16.18 18.64
N GLY A 294 3.33 16.59 17.40
CA GLY A 294 4.31 17.23 16.51
C GLY A 294 5.35 16.29 15.92
N ARG A 295 5.21 14.96 16.08
CA ARG A 295 6.03 13.96 15.40
C ARG A 295 5.29 13.36 14.22
N ASN A 296 5.93 13.34 13.06
CA ASN A 296 5.46 12.64 11.88
C ASN A 296 6.00 11.21 11.90
N VAL A 297 5.12 10.24 12.04
CA VAL A 297 5.47 8.82 12.08
C VAL A 297 4.85 8.11 10.88
N CYS A 298 5.67 7.33 10.17
CA CYS A 298 5.22 6.55 9.03
C CYS A 298 4.40 5.34 9.54
N PRO A 299 3.10 5.21 9.17
CA PRO A 299 2.28 4.06 9.58
C PRO A 299 2.93 2.72 9.26
N GLN A 300 3.59 2.64 8.11
CA GLN A 300 4.25 1.46 7.59
C GLN A 300 5.34 0.95 8.53
N ASP A 301 6.03 1.86 9.21
CA ASP A 301 7.09 1.50 10.17
C ASP A 301 6.47 1.00 11.48
N VAL A 302 5.37 1.59 11.93
CA VAL A 302 4.59 1.08 13.07
C VAL A 302 4.03 -0.31 12.76
N GLU A 303 3.42 -0.47 11.59
CA GLU A 303 2.88 -1.73 11.09
C GLU A 303 3.94 -2.82 11.06
N HIS A 304 5.15 -2.50 10.59
CA HIS A 304 6.25 -3.46 10.54
C HIS A 304 6.69 -3.95 11.92
N SER A 305 6.90 -3.04 12.88
CA SER A 305 7.24 -3.43 14.25
C SER A 305 6.16 -4.30 14.89
N VAL A 306 4.88 -3.99 14.60
CA VAL A 306 3.75 -4.79 15.07
C VAL A 306 3.74 -6.19 14.45
N GLU A 307 4.08 -6.31 13.16
CA GLU A 307 4.18 -7.60 12.47
C GLU A 307 5.25 -8.51 13.08
N LEU A 308 6.35 -7.93 13.57
CA LEU A 308 7.45 -8.66 14.20
C LEU A 308 7.21 -8.94 15.69
N ALA A 309 6.23 -8.29 16.32
CA ALA A 309 6.05 -8.34 17.77
C ALA A 309 5.58 -9.72 18.30
N HIS A 310 4.87 -10.52 17.48
CA HIS A 310 4.32 -11.80 17.93
C HIS A 310 3.94 -12.73 16.75
N ASP A 311 4.21 -14.04 16.87
CA ASP A 311 3.98 -15.05 15.81
C ASP A 311 2.52 -15.15 15.32
N GLN A 312 1.56 -14.97 16.23
CA GLN A 312 0.12 -14.89 15.90
C GLN A 312 -0.26 -13.70 15.02
N VAL A 313 0.57 -12.64 14.92
CA VAL A 313 0.32 -11.54 13.98
C VAL A 313 0.54 -12.05 12.56
N ARG A 314 -0.42 -11.76 11.68
CA ARG A 314 -0.32 -12.13 10.27
C ARG A 314 0.48 -11.05 9.51
N PRO A 315 1.65 -11.37 8.92
CA PRO A 315 2.42 -10.39 8.15
C PRO A 315 1.65 -9.85 6.95
N GLY A 316 1.80 -8.56 6.67
CA GLY A 316 1.05 -7.81 5.67
C GLY A 316 -0.42 -7.57 6.05
N CYS A 317 -0.79 -7.74 7.32
CA CYS A 317 -2.16 -7.60 7.82
C CYS A 317 -2.25 -6.73 9.09
N VAL A 318 -1.53 -5.60 9.09
CA VAL A 318 -1.59 -4.58 10.13
C VAL A 318 -1.96 -3.23 9.50
N ALA A 319 -2.78 -2.45 10.20
CA ALA A 319 -3.05 -1.05 9.85
C ALA A 319 -2.78 -0.16 11.07
N ALA A 320 -1.93 0.84 10.91
CA ALA A 320 -1.71 1.90 11.90
C ALA A 320 -2.31 3.22 11.39
N PHE A 321 -2.98 3.96 12.26
CA PHE A 321 -3.53 5.28 11.96
C PHE A 321 -3.74 6.08 13.24
N SER A 322 -3.86 7.40 13.13
CA SER A 322 -4.27 8.24 14.25
C SER A 322 -5.79 8.45 14.28
N ILE A 323 -6.33 8.63 15.48
CA ILE A 323 -7.69 9.11 15.73
C ILE A 323 -7.63 10.36 16.60
N GLU A 324 -8.66 11.19 16.49
CA GLU A 324 -8.86 12.27 17.46
C GLU A 324 -9.60 11.71 18.69
N THR A 325 -9.03 11.94 19.88
CA THR A 325 -9.66 11.52 21.15
C THR A 325 -10.69 12.55 21.62
N ALA A 326 -11.50 12.20 22.63
CA ALA A 326 -12.48 13.13 23.22
C ALA A 326 -11.84 14.40 23.79
N GLN A 327 -10.55 14.36 24.11
CA GLN A 327 -9.75 15.49 24.58
C GLN A 327 -9.08 16.28 23.43
N GLN A 328 -9.46 16.02 22.17
CA GLN A 328 -8.86 16.60 20.97
C GLN A 328 -7.35 16.32 20.82
N GLU A 329 -6.84 15.25 21.45
CA GLU A 329 -5.48 14.77 21.20
C GLU A 329 -5.48 13.69 20.12
N GLU A 330 -4.56 13.79 19.16
CA GLU A 330 -4.26 12.71 18.21
C GLU A 330 -3.64 11.52 18.95
N ALA A 331 -4.19 10.33 18.74
CA ALA A 331 -3.75 9.11 19.39
C ALA A 331 -3.61 7.93 18.41
N LEU A 332 -2.60 7.09 18.65
CA LEU A 332 -2.30 5.95 17.78
C LEU A 332 -3.27 4.80 18.02
N VAL A 333 -3.87 4.29 16.95
CA VAL A 333 -4.60 3.02 16.94
C VAL A 333 -3.88 2.04 16.01
N VAL A 334 -3.76 0.80 16.46
CA VAL A 334 -3.23 -0.30 15.64
C VAL A 334 -4.29 -1.38 15.52
N VAL A 335 -4.60 -1.77 14.29
CA VAL A 335 -5.54 -2.84 13.97
C VAL A 335 -4.75 -4.01 13.37
N VAL A 336 -4.91 -5.20 13.93
CA VAL A 336 -4.03 -6.35 13.68
C VAL A 336 -4.86 -7.58 13.37
N GLU A 337 -4.66 -8.19 12.20
CA GLU A 337 -5.22 -9.50 11.91
C GLU A 337 -4.36 -10.63 12.50
N LEU A 338 -4.99 -11.52 13.26
CA LEU A 338 -4.32 -12.71 13.77
C LEU A 338 -4.39 -13.89 12.78
N ARG A 339 -3.45 -14.83 12.89
CA ARG A 339 -3.41 -16.06 12.10
C ARG A 339 -4.55 -17.01 12.44
N ALA A 340 -4.94 -17.06 13.71
CA ALA A 340 -6.01 -17.92 14.22
C ALA A 340 -7.06 -17.09 14.99
N GLU A 341 -8.27 -17.63 15.06
CA GLU A 341 -9.31 -17.11 15.95
C GLU A 341 -9.08 -17.69 17.36
N LEU A 342 -8.93 -16.81 18.36
CA LEU A 342 -8.57 -17.15 19.74
C LEU A 342 -9.66 -16.72 20.73
N LYS A 343 -10.92 -16.67 20.25
CA LYS A 343 -12.13 -16.07 20.87
C LYS A 343 -12.46 -16.39 22.35
N LYS A 344 -11.67 -17.22 23.04
CA LYS A 344 -11.86 -17.62 24.43
C LYS A 344 -10.60 -17.53 25.29
N ASP A 345 -9.46 -17.20 24.68
CA ASP A 345 -8.19 -17.06 25.38
C ASP A 345 -7.85 -15.57 25.54
N THR A 346 -8.62 -14.91 26.41
CA THR A 346 -8.46 -13.48 26.69
C THR A 346 -7.07 -13.16 27.24
N GLU A 347 -6.47 -14.09 27.99
CA GLU A 347 -5.13 -13.91 28.55
C GLU A 347 -4.08 -13.90 27.43
N GLN A 348 -4.16 -14.84 26.48
CA GLN A 348 -3.29 -14.85 25.31
C GLN A 348 -3.50 -13.62 24.43
N LEU A 349 -4.74 -13.21 24.18
CA LEU A 349 -5.05 -11.99 23.41
C LEU A 349 -4.50 -10.72 24.09
N ALA A 350 -4.60 -10.65 25.42
CA ALA A 350 -4.00 -9.57 26.20
C ALA A 350 -2.46 -9.63 26.17
N ALA A 351 -1.86 -10.82 26.21
CA ALA A 351 -0.42 -11.00 26.09
C ALA A 351 0.11 -10.56 24.72
N ILE A 352 -0.60 -10.90 23.63
CA ILE A 352 -0.30 -10.43 22.27
C ILE A 352 -0.35 -8.89 22.24
N SER A 353 -1.42 -8.30 22.78
CA SER A 353 -1.57 -6.83 22.82
C SER A 353 -0.47 -6.16 23.62
N ARG A 354 -0.02 -6.75 24.74
CA ARG A 354 1.13 -6.25 25.51
C ARG A 354 2.43 -6.30 24.71
N LYS A 355 2.72 -7.40 23.99
CA LYS A 355 3.92 -7.46 23.14
C LYS A 355 3.89 -6.41 22.04
N ILE A 356 2.74 -6.21 21.41
CA ILE A 356 2.54 -5.17 20.40
C ILE A 356 2.76 -3.78 21.00
N ALA A 357 2.13 -3.48 22.14
CA ALA A 357 2.29 -2.19 22.82
C ALA A 357 3.76 -1.93 23.19
N THR A 358 4.46 -2.94 23.69
CA THR A 358 5.88 -2.85 24.02
C THR A 358 6.72 -2.57 22.78
N ALA A 359 6.52 -3.30 21.68
CA ALA A 359 7.27 -3.08 20.43
C ALA A 359 7.05 -1.67 19.86
N VAL A 360 5.80 -1.21 19.85
CA VAL A 360 5.46 0.14 19.38
C VAL A 360 6.10 1.21 20.26
N LEU A 361 6.05 1.02 21.59
CA LEU A 361 6.67 1.95 22.52
C LEU A 361 8.20 1.97 22.42
N SER A 362 8.85 0.82 22.30
CA SER A 362 10.31 0.75 22.23
C SER A 362 10.85 1.32 20.92
N GLU A 363 10.21 1.03 19.78
CA GLU A 363 10.73 1.36 18.45
C GLU A 363 10.26 2.72 17.92
N HIS A 364 9.08 3.19 18.36
CA HIS A 364 8.49 4.43 17.88
C HIS A 364 8.33 5.48 18.97
N GLN A 365 8.53 5.11 20.24
CA GLN A 365 8.29 5.98 21.40
C GLN A 365 6.88 6.58 21.38
N LEU A 366 5.91 5.78 20.89
CA LEU A 366 4.49 6.07 20.86
C LEU A 366 3.73 5.07 21.73
N ARG A 367 2.66 5.53 22.38
CA ARG A 367 1.70 4.64 23.05
C ARG A 367 0.50 4.45 22.15
N CYS A 368 0.06 3.20 21.99
CA CYS A 368 -1.23 2.91 21.36
C CYS A 368 -2.35 3.28 22.33
N ALA A 369 -3.28 4.14 21.90
CA ALA A 369 -4.54 4.34 22.62
C ALA A 369 -5.43 3.09 22.52
N ALA A 370 -5.40 2.40 21.38
CA ALA A 370 -6.05 1.12 21.22
C ALA A 370 -5.23 0.14 20.36
N ILE A 371 -5.33 -1.14 20.69
CA ILE A 371 -4.85 -2.26 19.86
C ILE A 371 -6.04 -3.19 19.63
N VAL A 372 -6.44 -3.33 18.38
CA VAL A 372 -7.61 -4.13 17.97
C VAL A 372 -7.12 -5.41 17.31
N LEU A 373 -7.39 -6.56 17.94
CA LEU A 373 -7.07 -7.86 17.40
C LEU A 373 -8.26 -8.42 16.64
N LEU A 374 -8.12 -8.57 15.33
CA LEU A 374 -9.16 -9.01 14.40
C LEU A 374 -9.12 -10.53 14.16
N LYS A 375 -10.24 -11.06 13.67
CA LYS A 375 -10.35 -12.44 13.14
C LYS A 375 -9.55 -12.60 11.85
N PRO A 376 -9.06 -13.80 11.51
CA PRO A 376 -8.45 -14.05 10.21
C PRO A 376 -9.37 -13.64 9.06
N ARG A 377 -8.80 -13.05 7.99
CA ARG A 377 -9.50 -12.61 6.77
C ARG A 377 -10.54 -11.50 6.99
N SER A 378 -10.28 -10.56 7.89
CA SER A 378 -11.23 -9.49 8.19
C SER A 378 -10.66 -8.08 8.14
N ILE A 379 -9.34 -7.91 8.02
CA ILE A 379 -8.77 -6.58 7.82
C ILE A 379 -9.11 -6.04 6.42
N PRO A 380 -9.57 -4.77 6.28
CA PRO A 380 -9.87 -4.19 4.97
C PRO A 380 -8.66 -4.16 4.05
N LYS A 381 -8.81 -4.78 2.89
CA LYS A 381 -7.80 -4.81 1.83
C LYS A 381 -8.41 -4.41 0.50
N THR A 382 -7.60 -3.76 -0.32
CA THR A 382 -7.91 -3.58 -1.74
C THR A 382 -7.99 -4.94 -2.43
N THR A 383 -8.60 -4.97 -3.60
CA THR A 383 -8.64 -6.16 -4.47
C THR A 383 -7.25 -6.66 -4.89
N SER A 384 -6.22 -5.79 -4.82
CA SER A 384 -4.81 -6.14 -5.04
C SER A 384 -4.09 -6.70 -3.80
N GLY A 385 -4.77 -6.78 -2.65
CA GLY A 385 -4.21 -7.31 -1.40
C GLY A 385 -3.56 -6.28 -0.47
N LYS A 386 -3.44 -5.00 -0.90
CA LYS A 386 -2.91 -3.89 -0.08
C LYS A 386 -3.86 -3.49 1.04
N ILE A 387 -3.32 -3.10 2.20
CA ILE A 387 -4.10 -2.62 3.35
C ILE A 387 -4.82 -1.30 3.02
N GLN A 388 -6.10 -1.20 3.39
CA GLN A 388 -6.87 0.05 3.31
C GLN A 388 -6.96 0.71 4.69
N ARG A 389 -5.95 1.50 5.07
CA ARG A 389 -5.88 2.17 6.39
C ARG A 389 -7.10 3.05 6.67
N SER A 390 -7.53 3.85 5.69
CA SER A 390 -8.69 4.72 5.82
C SER A 390 -9.99 3.94 6.05
N ALA A 391 -10.16 2.80 5.37
CA ALA A 391 -11.30 1.91 5.60
C ALA A 391 -11.23 1.27 6.99
N ALA A 392 -10.05 0.82 7.43
CA ALA A 392 -9.84 0.29 8.77
C ALA A 392 -10.12 1.34 9.86
N LYS A 393 -9.68 2.59 9.66
CA LYS A 393 -9.99 3.73 10.54
C LYS A 393 -11.50 3.99 10.63
N LYS A 394 -12.17 4.09 9.48
CA LYS A 394 -13.62 4.30 9.44
C LYS A 394 -14.39 3.17 10.14
N GLN A 395 -13.97 1.92 9.95
CA GLN A 395 -14.60 0.77 10.62
C GLN A 395 -14.30 0.75 12.12
N TYR A 396 -13.12 1.20 12.54
CA TYR A 396 -12.79 1.37 13.96
C TYR A 396 -13.69 2.43 14.61
N GLU A 397 -13.80 3.60 14.00
CA GLU A 397 -14.61 4.72 14.50
C GLU A 397 -16.10 4.36 14.55
N SER A 398 -16.59 3.58 13.59
CA SER A 398 -17.98 3.10 13.57
C SER A 398 -18.22 1.86 14.44
N GLY A 399 -17.20 1.30 15.09
CA GLY A 399 -17.29 0.05 15.87
C GLY A 399 -17.64 -1.21 15.05
N SER A 400 -17.46 -1.19 13.72
CA SER A 400 -17.86 -2.29 12.83
C SER A 400 -16.75 -3.31 12.53
N LEU A 401 -15.55 -3.11 13.06
CA LEU A 401 -14.45 -4.07 12.93
C LEU A 401 -14.83 -5.44 13.50
N ALA A 402 -14.41 -6.52 12.83
CA ALA A 402 -14.58 -7.89 13.31
C ALA A 402 -13.60 -8.25 14.45
N ALA A 403 -13.59 -7.44 15.50
CA ALA A 403 -12.70 -7.58 16.64
C ALA A 403 -12.97 -8.86 17.44
N GLN A 404 -11.91 -9.53 17.83
CA GLN A 404 -11.89 -10.57 18.85
C GLN A 404 -11.56 -9.99 20.22
N TYR A 405 -10.71 -8.96 20.25
CA TYR A 405 -10.24 -8.30 21.46
C TYR A 405 -9.86 -6.87 21.14
N ILE A 406 -10.12 -5.96 22.08
CA ILE A 406 -9.70 -4.57 22.01
C ILE A 406 -8.99 -4.24 23.32
N HIS A 407 -7.68 -4.01 23.22
CA HIS A 407 -6.94 -3.39 24.31
C HIS A 407 -7.11 -1.88 24.20
N ARG A 408 -7.48 -1.21 25.29
CA ARG A 408 -7.46 0.26 25.40
C ARG A 408 -6.49 0.64 26.49
N ALA A 409 -5.62 1.61 26.22
CA ALA A 409 -4.78 2.15 27.26
C ALA A 409 -5.66 2.85 28.31
N GLU A 410 -5.56 2.44 29.57
CA GLU A 410 -6.31 3.08 30.65
C GLU A 410 -5.88 4.55 30.77
N SER A 411 -6.83 5.47 30.65
CA SER A 411 -6.62 6.84 31.11
C SER A 411 -6.58 6.79 32.63
N LYS A 412 -5.52 7.31 33.25
CA LYS A 412 -5.42 7.45 34.71
C LYS A 412 -6.51 8.34 35.34
N ALA A 413 -7.45 8.87 34.55
CA ALA A 413 -8.54 9.71 35.03
C ALA A 413 -9.79 8.93 35.51
N ALA A 414 -9.93 7.64 35.16
CA ALA A 414 -11.15 6.89 35.47
C ALA A 414 -11.14 6.15 36.82
N ALA A 415 -10.00 6.11 37.52
CA ALA A 415 -9.82 5.30 38.74
C ALA A 415 -10.33 5.94 40.05
N VAL A 416 -11.01 7.09 40.00
CA VAL A 416 -11.44 7.83 41.21
C VAL A 416 -12.97 7.94 41.36
N GLN A 417 -13.78 7.36 40.47
CA GLN A 417 -15.25 7.41 40.56
C GLN A 417 -15.95 6.05 40.63
N ALA A 418 -15.22 5.00 41.02
CA ALA A 418 -15.82 3.69 41.29
C ALA A 418 -15.99 3.47 42.81
N VAL A 419 -16.61 4.41 43.52
CA VAL A 419 -17.18 4.18 44.85
C VAL A 419 -18.50 4.95 44.94
N GLN A 420 -19.57 4.21 45.24
CA GLN A 420 -20.98 4.61 45.46
C GLN A 420 -21.89 4.79 44.24
N ILE A 421 -22.66 3.74 43.94
CA ILE A 421 -24.07 3.87 43.53
C ILE A 421 -24.88 2.83 44.34
N GLU A 422 -25.70 3.32 45.27
CA GLU A 422 -26.81 2.60 45.92
C GLU A 422 -28.04 2.56 45.00
N GLU A 423 -28.94 1.64 45.32
CA GLU A 423 -30.11 1.14 44.60
C GLU A 423 -31.08 2.20 44.03
N ALA A 424 -31.74 1.85 42.92
CA ALA A 424 -32.87 2.58 42.34
C ALA A 424 -34.16 1.73 42.38
N PRO A 425 -35.35 2.31 42.65
CA PRO A 425 -36.63 1.62 42.59
C PRO A 425 -37.33 1.70 41.22
N GLU A 426 -38.45 1.00 41.15
CA GLU A 426 -39.13 0.32 40.04
C GLU A 426 -39.76 1.12 38.87
N GLU A 427 -39.87 0.36 37.76
CA GLU A 427 -40.83 0.27 36.65
C GLU A 427 -41.78 1.42 36.29
N VAL A 428 -41.79 1.77 34.99
CA VAL A 428 -43.01 2.09 34.25
C VAL A 428 -43.02 1.41 32.87
N ASP A 429 -44.15 0.75 32.62
CA ASP A 429 -44.64 -0.02 31.49
C ASP A 429 -44.60 0.70 30.12
N VAL A 430 -44.02 0.05 29.10
CA VAL A 430 -44.26 0.37 27.68
C VAL A 430 -44.39 -0.92 26.85
N LYS A 431 -45.64 -1.18 26.48
CA LYS A 431 -46.17 -2.13 25.49
C LYS A 431 -45.19 -2.65 24.44
N THR A 432 -45.01 -3.97 24.49
CA THR A 432 -44.33 -4.83 23.50
C THR A 432 -45.09 -4.93 22.17
N PRO A 433 -44.47 -4.65 21.02
CA PRO A 433 -44.94 -5.13 19.72
C PRO A 433 -44.42 -6.56 19.47
N GLN A 434 -45.29 -7.37 18.90
CA GLN A 434 -45.14 -8.82 18.72
C GLN A 434 -43.89 -9.22 17.91
N VAL A 435 -43.23 -10.27 18.39
CA VAL A 435 -42.16 -11.01 17.72
C VAL A 435 -42.73 -11.75 16.51
N ILE A 436 -42.36 -11.33 15.30
CA ILE A 436 -42.51 -12.17 14.11
C ILE A 436 -41.28 -13.09 14.06
N LYS A 437 -41.50 -14.37 14.37
CA LYS A 437 -40.58 -15.46 14.00
C LYS A 437 -40.74 -15.74 12.51
N THR A 438 -39.66 -15.67 11.73
CA THR A 438 -39.57 -16.36 10.44
C THR A 438 -38.18 -16.98 10.30
N THR A 439 -38.09 -18.22 10.75
CA THR A 439 -37.37 -19.26 9.99
C THR A 439 -38.05 -19.40 8.63
N ASP A 440 -37.37 -19.04 7.55
CA ASP A 440 -37.65 -19.55 6.20
C ASP A 440 -36.35 -19.48 5.39
N ILE A 441 -35.76 -20.65 5.13
CA ILE A 441 -34.71 -20.81 4.13
C ILE A 441 -35.41 -20.67 2.77
N ARG A 442 -35.17 -19.57 2.08
CA ARG A 442 -35.74 -19.34 0.74
C ARG A 442 -34.98 -20.17 -0.28
N THR A 443 -35.70 -20.92 -1.12
CA THR A 443 -35.07 -21.66 -2.23
C THR A 443 -34.51 -20.69 -3.28
N GLU A 444 -33.65 -21.18 -4.17
CA GLU A 444 -33.07 -20.37 -5.25
C GLU A 444 -34.15 -19.72 -6.12
N GLU A 445 -35.25 -20.43 -6.41
CA GLU A 445 -36.37 -19.88 -7.17
C GLU A 445 -37.10 -18.74 -6.42
N GLU A 446 -37.24 -18.84 -5.09
CA GLU A 446 -37.89 -17.80 -4.28
C GLU A 446 -37.03 -16.53 -4.17
N ILE A 447 -35.71 -16.69 -4.14
CA ILE A 447 -34.76 -15.57 -4.17
C ILE A 447 -34.81 -14.89 -5.54
N GLN A 448 -34.86 -15.65 -6.63
CA GLN A 448 -35.01 -15.10 -7.99
C GLN A 448 -36.34 -14.36 -8.16
N ALA A 449 -37.46 -14.95 -7.72
CA ALA A 449 -38.77 -14.31 -7.82
C ALA A 449 -38.81 -12.99 -7.03
N TRP A 450 -38.21 -12.97 -5.84
CA TRP A 450 -38.09 -11.76 -5.02
C TRP A 450 -37.23 -10.68 -5.68
N LEU A 451 -36.09 -11.05 -6.28
CA LEU A 451 -35.20 -10.12 -7.00
C LEU A 451 -35.87 -9.51 -8.23
N VAL A 452 -36.58 -10.32 -9.02
CA VAL A 452 -37.30 -9.85 -10.21
C VAL A 452 -38.41 -8.86 -9.82
N ALA A 453 -39.17 -9.16 -8.77
CA ALA A 453 -40.21 -8.25 -8.26
C ALA A 453 -39.62 -6.91 -7.77
N ARG A 454 -38.44 -6.95 -7.14
CA ARG A 454 -37.76 -5.74 -6.63
C ARG A 454 -37.21 -4.86 -7.75
N LEU A 455 -36.59 -5.47 -8.76
CA LEU A 455 -36.07 -4.76 -9.94
C LEU A 455 -37.20 -4.12 -10.77
N ALA A 456 -38.36 -4.78 -10.86
CA ALA A 456 -39.54 -4.22 -11.53
C ALA A 456 -40.08 -2.98 -10.79
N GLN A 457 -40.05 -2.95 -9.45
CA GLN A 457 -40.44 -1.78 -8.67
C GLN A 457 -39.47 -0.60 -8.83
N GLU A 458 -38.16 -0.87 -8.91
CA GLU A 458 -37.15 0.18 -9.10
C GLU A 458 -37.18 0.79 -10.51
N GLN A 459 -37.55 0.02 -11.54
CA GLN A 459 -37.74 0.55 -12.89
C GLN A 459 -39.04 1.37 -13.05
N ALA A 460 -40.08 1.06 -12.26
CA ALA A 460 -41.34 1.80 -12.28
C ALA A 460 -41.29 3.14 -11.51
N GLY A 461 -40.33 3.30 -10.57
CA GLY A 461 -40.21 4.49 -9.72
C GLY A 461 -39.33 5.64 -10.27
N GLY A 462 -38.77 5.50 -11.49
CA GLY A 462 -37.78 6.44 -12.05
C GLY A 462 -38.29 7.44 -13.10
N GLY A 463 -39.60 7.55 -13.31
CA GLY A 463 -40.16 8.36 -14.40
C GLY A 463 -41.14 9.44 -13.95
N GLY A 464 -40.63 10.66 -13.72
CA GLY A 464 -41.35 11.91 -14.03
C GLY A 464 -42.15 12.59 -12.92
N GLU A 465 -41.52 13.57 -12.25
CA GLU A 465 -42.18 14.84 -11.91
C GLU A 465 -41.42 15.97 -12.60
N ALA A 466 -41.94 16.39 -13.75
CA ALA A 466 -41.64 17.67 -14.39
C ALA A 466 -42.96 18.23 -14.94
N SER A 467 -43.59 19.13 -14.19
CA SER A 467 -44.46 20.21 -14.68
C SER A 467 -45.12 20.95 -13.51
N ASN A 468 -44.55 22.10 -13.14
CA ASN A 468 -45.21 23.40 -13.23
C ASN A 468 -44.22 24.53 -12.94
#